data_AF-A0A7V9BRT3-F1
#
_entry.id   AF-A0A7V9BRT3-F1
#
_cell.length_a   1.000
_cell.length_b   1.000
_cell.length_c   1.000
_cell.angle_alpha   90.00
_cell.angle_beta   90.00
_cell.angle_gamma   90.00
#
_symmetry.space_group_name_H-M   'P 1'
#
loop_
_entity.id
_entity.type
_entity.pdbx_description
1 polymer ?
#
loop_
_entity_poly.entity_id
_entity_poly.type
_entity_poly.pdbx_seq_one_letter_code
_entity_poly.pdbx_strand_id
1 'polypeptide(L)'
;MSPRNEAGDGRNVDPRLGSLQGEGAAQRIATDAKAQPDGPLWTEPASAEAVSQDPAYYDRPVLKEPVWIWSVPAYFFTGGAAGAAAALGAAATIVPGLDGLVIRARWLSAAGVGIGTAFLIHDLGRPERFLNMLRVFRPSSPMSVGSWVLAGAGPLFALSAALSRAEGVAGQLGDAASLMGGLLGLPLAGYTAVLVSTTAVPLWQASARSLPFLFMASAASSATSILSLARLDEKEEAVVDRLGTMAE
;
A
#
# COMPACT_ATOMS: atom_id res chain seq x y z
N MET A 1 -39.05 52.02 -0.66
CA MET A 1 -40.35 51.41 -0.97
C MET A 1 -40.27 50.92 -2.41
N SER A 2 -39.76 49.70 -2.62
CA SER A 2 -39.57 49.11 -3.97
C SER A 2 -40.72 48.14 -4.27
N PRO A 3 -41.19 48.05 -5.52
CA PRO A 3 -42.36 47.24 -5.85
C PRO A 3 -42.00 45.75 -5.78
N ARG A 4 -42.78 45.00 -5.00
CA ARG A 4 -42.89 43.55 -5.08
C ARG A 4 -43.88 43.21 -6.21
N ASN A 5 -43.41 42.47 -7.22
CA ASN A 5 -44.10 41.35 -7.87
C ASN A 5 -43.47 41.08 -9.23
N GLU A 6 -42.45 40.23 -9.26
CA GLU A 6 -42.33 39.30 -10.38
C GLU A 6 -42.65 37.93 -9.78
N ALA A 7 -43.77 37.36 -10.22
CA ALA A 7 -44.13 35.99 -9.90
C ALA A 7 -43.04 35.09 -10.50
N GLY A 8 -42.02 34.78 -9.70
CA GLY A 8 -41.00 33.81 -10.09
C GLY A 8 -41.68 32.46 -10.31
N ASP A 9 -41.28 31.75 -11.34
CA ASP A 9 -41.77 30.41 -11.70
C ASP A 9 -41.39 29.29 -10.69
N GLY A 10 -40.97 29.68 -9.48
CA GLY A 10 -40.53 28.79 -8.41
C GLY A 10 -39.08 28.29 -8.53
N ARG A 11 -38.37 28.58 -9.63
CA ARG A 11 -37.02 28.03 -9.86
C ARG A 11 -35.88 28.85 -9.25
N ASN A 12 -36.12 30.07 -8.80
CA ASN A 12 -35.12 31.00 -8.23
C ASN A 12 -33.86 31.19 -9.13
N VAL A 13 -34.02 31.11 -10.45
CA VAL A 13 -32.96 31.39 -11.43
C VAL A 13 -33.06 32.84 -11.85
N ASP A 14 -31.95 33.59 -11.80
CA ASP A 14 -31.89 34.96 -12.29
C ASP A 14 -32.12 34.97 -13.82
N PRO A 15 -33.22 35.57 -14.33
CA PRO A 15 -33.54 35.60 -15.76
C PRO A 15 -32.46 36.30 -16.60
N ARG A 16 -31.60 37.11 -15.98
CA ARG A 16 -30.52 37.84 -16.65
C ARG A 16 -29.25 37.00 -16.81
N LEU A 17 -29.08 35.95 -16.01
CA LEU A 17 -27.94 35.03 -16.06
C LEU A 17 -28.20 33.81 -16.97
N GLY A 18 -29.46 33.51 -17.27
CA GLY A 18 -29.87 32.45 -18.19
C GLY A 18 -30.12 32.96 -19.61
N SER A 19 -29.13 33.56 -20.29
CA SER A 19 -29.31 33.85 -21.72
C SER A 19 -29.34 32.54 -22.49
N LEU A 20 -30.44 32.27 -23.20
CA LEU A 20 -30.55 31.18 -24.17
C LEU A 20 -29.74 31.52 -25.44
N GLN A 21 -28.44 31.72 -25.28
CA GLN A 21 -27.49 32.01 -26.36
C GLN A 21 -26.39 30.94 -26.30
N GLY A 22 -26.41 30.04 -27.28
CA GLY A 22 -25.52 28.89 -27.38
C GLY A 22 -26.13 27.84 -28.31
N GLU A 23 -25.32 26.92 -28.83
CA GLU A 23 -25.79 25.88 -29.77
C GLU A 23 -26.96 25.04 -29.22
N GLY A 24 -27.01 24.84 -27.90
CA GLY A 24 -28.12 24.15 -27.22
C GLY A 24 -29.44 24.93 -27.17
N ALA A 25 -29.42 26.26 -27.35
CA ALA A 25 -30.63 27.08 -27.37
C ALA A 25 -31.44 26.93 -28.67
N ALA A 26 -30.80 26.43 -29.74
CA ALA A 26 -31.45 26.15 -31.03
C ALA A 26 -32.02 24.72 -31.10
N GLN A 27 -31.86 23.91 -30.05
CA GLN A 27 -32.32 22.52 -30.04
C GLN A 27 -33.85 22.48 -29.99
N ARG A 28 -34.46 22.28 -31.17
CA ARG A 28 -35.91 22.12 -31.31
C ARG A 28 -36.29 20.68 -30.98
N ILE A 29 -37.16 20.51 -30.00
CA ILE A 29 -37.78 19.23 -29.67
C ILE A 29 -39.00 19.05 -30.58
N ALA A 30 -39.27 17.85 -31.08
CA ALA A 30 -40.33 17.60 -32.05
C ALA A 30 -41.75 17.83 -31.50
N THR A 31 -41.91 17.97 -30.18
CA THR A 31 -43.20 18.19 -29.54
C THR A 31 -43.00 18.96 -28.24
N ASP A 32 -43.74 20.06 -28.06
CA ASP A 32 -43.81 20.83 -26.80
C ASP A 32 -44.74 20.16 -25.78
N ALA A 33 -45.00 18.86 -25.94
CA ALA A 33 -45.78 18.09 -25.00
C ALA A 33 -45.07 18.17 -23.65
N LYS A 34 -45.80 18.59 -22.60
CA LYS A 34 -45.32 18.54 -21.23
C LYS A 34 -44.69 17.17 -21.03
N ALA A 35 -43.40 17.14 -20.71
CA ALA A 35 -42.72 15.90 -20.37
C ALA A 35 -43.58 15.19 -19.32
N GLN A 36 -44.09 14.02 -19.68
CA GLN A 36 -44.92 13.20 -18.81
C GLN A 36 -44.02 12.04 -18.39
N PRO A 37 -43.18 12.24 -17.35
CA PRO A 37 -42.29 11.19 -16.90
C PRO A 37 -43.13 10.01 -16.40
N ASP A 38 -42.69 8.80 -16.70
CA ASP A 38 -43.32 7.54 -16.27
C ASP A 38 -43.16 7.26 -14.76
N GLY A 39 -42.94 8.30 -13.95
CA GLY A 39 -42.69 8.19 -12.51
C GLY A 39 -42.97 9.49 -11.77
N PRO A 40 -43.00 9.44 -10.43
CA PRO A 40 -43.25 10.62 -9.61
C PRO A 40 -42.20 11.70 -9.92
N LEU A 41 -42.68 12.86 -10.35
CA LEU A 41 -41.87 14.07 -10.36
C LEU A 41 -41.56 14.41 -8.91
N TRP A 42 -40.28 14.36 -8.55
CA TRP A 42 -39.78 14.88 -7.29
C TRP A 42 -40.15 16.36 -7.21
N THR A 43 -41.27 16.65 -6.57
CA THR A 43 -41.86 17.98 -6.43
C THR A 43 -41.41 18.66 -5.15
N GLU A 44 -40.90 17.85 -4.21
CA GLU A 44 -40.19 18.32 -3.03
C GLU A 44 -38.70 18.06 -3.21
N PRO A 45 -37.83 19.03 -2.89
CA PRO A 45 -36.42 18.73 -2.74
C PRO A 45 -36.29 17.66 -1.64
N ALA A 46 -35.45 16.66 -1.85
CA ALA A 46 -35.24 15.53 -0.93
C ALA A 46 -34.79 15.93 0.49
N SER A 47 -34.71 17.23 0.78
CA SER A 47 -34.02 17.84 1.91
C SER A 47 -34.91 18.43 3.01
N ALA A 48 -36.25 18.41 2.90
CA ALA A 48 -37.09 19.02 3.94
C ALA A 48 -37.19 18.16 5.22
N GLU A 49 -37.39 16.85 5.08
CA GLU A 49 -37.49 15.93 6.24
C GLU A 49 -36.20 15.11 6.49
N ALA A 50 -35.45 14.78 5.44
CA ALA A 50 -34.27 13.92 5.54
C ALA A 50 -33.04 14.60 6.19
N VAL A 51 -32.98 15.93 6.21
CA VAL A 51 -31.79 16.67 6.69
C VAL A 51 -31.66 16.68 8.21
N SER A 52 -32.73 16.41 8.96
CA SER A 52 -32.68 16.56 10.43
C SER A 52 -31.89 15.46 11.15
N GLN A 53 -31.66 14.31 10.52
CA GLN A 53 -30.96 13.16 11.12
C GLN A 53 -29.59 12.85 10.49
N ASP A 54 -29.28 13.41 9.31
CA ASP A 54 -27.99 13.21 8.68
C ASP A 54 -26.97 14.27 9.16
N PRO A 55 -25.71 13.89 9.44
CA PRO A 55 -24.65 14.83 9.79
C PRO A 55 -24.57 15.94 8.74
N ALA A 56 -24.53 17.20 9.20
CA ALA A 56 -24.37 18.33 8.30
C ALA A 56 -23.02 18.22 7.57
N TYR A 57 -22.86 18.98 6.48
CA TYR A 57 -21.61 19.00 5.73
C TYR A 57 -20.36 19.21 6.62
N TYR A 58 -20.48 20.06 7.63
CA TYR A 58 -19.41 20.37 8.59
C TYR A 58 -19.15 19.26 9.62
N ASP A 59 -20.09 18.33 9.79
CA ASP A 59 -19.98 17.19 10.70
C ASP A 59 -19.40 15.95 10.01
N ARG A 60 -19.14 16.02 8.68
CA ARG A 60 -18.52 14.93 7.94
C ARG A 60 -17.00 15.02 8.04
N PRO A 61 -16.29 13.92 8.35
CA PRO A 61 -14.84 13.87 8.31
C PRO A 61 -14.32 14.32 6.94
N VAL A 62 -13.33 15.21 6.92
CA VAL A 62 -12.68 15.69 5.68
C VAL A 62 -11.98 14.55 4.95
N LEU A 63 -11.55 13.51 5.68
CA LEU A 63 -10.87 12.34 5.15
C LEU A 63 -11.76 11.11 5.23
N LYS A 64 -11.72 10.31 4.17
CA LYS A 64 -12.32 8.98 4.19
C LYS A 64 -11.57 8.07 5.14
N GLU A 65 -12.30 7.24 5.88
CA GLU A 65 -11.71 6.23 6.77
C GLU A 65 -10.83 5.24 5.99
N PRO A 66 -9.71 4.78 6.59
CA PRO A 66 -8.90 3.72 6.01
C PRO A 66 -9.71 2.43 5.87
N VAL A 67 -9.66 1.82 4.69
CA VAL A 67 -10.37 0.56 4.38
C VAL A 67 -9.48 -0.68 4.56
N TRP A 68 -8.42 -0.57 5.36
CA TRP A 68 -7.43 -1.65 5.53
C TRP A 68 -8.04 -2.85 6.24
N ILE A 69 -7.93 -4.02 5.64
CA ILE A 69 -8.26 -5.28 6.30
C ILE A 69 -7.03 -5.80 7.07
N TRP A 70 -7.22 -6.83 7.89
CA TRP A 70 -6.17 -7.42 8.74
C TRP A 70 -4.94 -7.91 7.95
N SER A 71 -5.09 -8.23 6.66
CA SER A 71 -3.98 -8.67 5.82
C SER A 71 -2.98 -7.54 5.57
N VAL A 72 -3.38 -6.27 5.68
CA VAL A 72 -2.50 -5.10 5.52
C VAL A 72 -1.40 -5.05 6.58
N PRO A 73 -1.71 -4.95 7.89
CA PRO A 73 -0.68 -5.01 8.91
C PRO A 73 0.06 -6.35 8.94
N ALA A 74 -0.60 -7.46 8.58
CA ALA A 74 0.06 -8.75 8.48
C ALA A 74 1.16 -8.78 7.40
N TYR A 75 0.92 -8.17 6.22
CA TYR A 75 1.96 -8.07 5.19
C TYR A 75 3.06 -7.07 5.57
N PHE A 76 2.75 -5.99 6.31
CA PHE A 76 3.79 -5.09 6.81
C PHE A 76 4.78 -5.85 7.69
N PHE A 77 4.28 -6.69 8.59
CA PHE A 77 5.10 -7.52 9.44
C PHE A 77 5.91 -8.54 8.63
N THR A 78 5.25 -9.37 7.81
CA THR A 78 5.93 -10.46 7.09
C THR A 78 6.86 -9.96 6.00
N GLY A 79 6.47 -8.92 5.26
CA GLY A 79 7.31 -8.27 4.25
C GLY A 79 8.50 -7.53 4.89
N GLY A 80 8.29 -6.85 6.01
CA GLY A 80 9.34 -6.21 6.79
C GLY A 80 10.39 -7.22 7.27
N ALA A 81 9.93 -8.25 7.99
CA ALA A 81 10.80 -9.32 8.50
C ALA A 81 11.52 -10.05 7.35
N ALA A 82 10.87 -10.28 6.21
CA ALA A 82 11.49 -10.88 5.04
C ALA A 82 12.63 -10.03 4.47
N GLY A 83 12.40 -8.72 4.31
CA GLY A 83 13.40 -7.78 3.81
C GLY A 83 14.61 -7.67 4.74
N ALA A 84 14.37 -7.55 6.05
CA ALA A 84 15.43 -7.51 7.05
C ALA A 84 16.21 -8.83 7.12
N ALA A 85 15.54 -9.98 7.05
CA ALA A 85 16.18 -11.28 6.98
C ALA A 85 17.04 -11.43 5.71
N ALA A 86 16.57 -10.95 4.56
CA ALA A 86 17.37 -10.96 3.33
C ALA A 86 18.65 -10.11 3.46
N ALA A 87 18.54 -8.91 4.05
CA ALA A 87 19.69 -8.05 4.29
C ALA A 87 20.69 -8.69 5.27
N LEU A 88 20.21 -9.29 6.36
CA LEU A 88 21.06 -10.03 7.31
C LEU A 88 21.72 -11.24 6.64
N GLY A 89 20.97 -12.03 5.87
CA GLY A 89 21.49 -13.20 5.16
C GLY A 89 22.57 -12.82 4.15
N ALA A 90 22.40 -11.71 3.43
CA ALA A 90 23.42 -11.16 2.55
C ALA A 90 24.69 -10.74 3.31
N ALA A 91 24.53 -10.01 4.43
CA ALA A 91 25.65 -9.60 5.28
C ALA A 91 26.35 -10.80 5.95
N ALA A 92 25.61 -11.84 6.32
CA ALA A 92 26.18 -13.05 6.90
C ALA A 92 26.92 -13.90 5.84
N THR A 93 26.50 -13.85 4.57
CA THR A 93 27.16 -14.59 3.47
C THR A 93 28.61 -14.15 3.26
N ILE A 94 28.97 -12.91 3.59
CA ILE A 94 30.35 -12.41 3.47
C ILE A 94 31.22 -12.69 4.71
N VAL A 95 30.66 -13.27 5.78
CA VAL A 95 31.37 -13.55 7.04
C VAL A 95 31.51 -15.07 7.23
N PRO A 96 32.74 -15.61 7.34
CA PRO A 96 32.94 -17.04 7.53
C PRO A 96 32.33 -17.56 8.85
N GLY A 97 31.77 -18.78 8.81
CA GLY A 97 31.28 -19.48 9.99
C GLY A 97 29.88 -19.08 10.46
N LEU A 98 29.06 -18.52 9.57
CA LEU A 98 27.64 -18.17 9.80
C LEU A 98 26.70 -18.94 8.85
N ASP A 99 27.12 -20.10 8.35
CA ASP A 99 26.41 -20.84 7.29
C ASP A 99 24.97 -21.21 7.71
N GLY A 100 24.78 -21.59 8.97
CA GLY A 100 23.46 -21.89 9.50
C GLY A 100 22.54 -20.66 9.50
N LEU A 101 23.04 -19.51 9.95
CA LEU A 101 22.33 -18.23 9.95
C LEU A 101 21.98 -17.81 8.52
N VAL A 102 22.91 -17.93 7.57
CA VAL A 102 22.68 -17.64 6.15
C VAL A 102 21.53 -18.48 5.60
N ILE A 103 21.55 -19.79 5.82
CA ILE A 103 20.49 -20.70 5.37
C ILE A 103 19.14 -20.29 5.95
N ARG A 104 19.06 -20.06 7.27
CA ARG A 104 17.81 -19.68 7.96
C ARG A 104 17.29 -18.33 7.49
N ALA A 105 18.17 -17.34 7.32
CA ALA A 105 17.81 -16.01 6.83
C ALA A 105 17.26 -16.05 5.39
N ARG A 106 17.87 -16.87 4.50
CA ARG A 106 17.36 -17.09 3.14
C ARG A 106 15.96 -17.71 3.17
N TRP A 107 15.76 -18.76 3.96
CA TRP A 107 14.42 -19.38 4.12
C TRP A 107 13.39 -18.44 4.73
N LEU A 108 13.75 -17.67 5.75
CA LEU A 108 12.87 -16.68 6.37
C LEU A 108 12.47 -15.59 5.36
N SER A 109 13.42 -15.09 4.57
CA SER A 109 13.13 -14.11 3.53
C SER A 109 12.17 -14.67 2.46
N ALA A 110 12.41 -15.89 1.97
CA ALA A 110 11.57 -16.54 0.97
C ALA A 110 10.15 -16.85 1.51
N ALA A 111 10.05 -17.37 2.73
CA ALA A 111 8.77 -17.65 3.36
C ALA A 111 7.99 -16.36 3.64
N GLY A 112 8.65 -15.36 4.23
CA GLY A 112 8.03 -14.09 4.59
C GLY A 112 7.55 -13.31 3.36
N VAL A 113 8.33 -13.26 2.28
CA VAL A 113 7.90 -12.60 1.03
C VAL A 113 6.76 -13.36 0.36
N GLY A 114 6.78 -14.70 0.39
CA GLY A 114 5.69 -15.53 -0.13
C GLY A 114 4.37 -15.29 0.61
N ILE A 115 4.41 -15.31 1.95
CA ILE A 115 3.25 -15.03 2.81
C ILE A 115 2.78 -13.58 2.64
N GLY A 116 3.69 -12.61 2.67
CA GLY A 116 3.36 -11.19 2.47
C GLY A 116 2.74 -10.90 1.11
N THR A 117 3.25 -11.54 0.05
CA THR A 117 2.66 -11.45 -1.30
C THR A 117 1.26 -12.05 -1.33
N ALA A 118 1.03 -13.19 -0.66
CA ALA A 118 -0.30 -13.79 -0.58
C ALA A 118 -1.30 -12.86 0.14
N PHE A 119 -0.88 -12.19 1.23
CA PHE A 119 -1.70 -11.20 1.92
C PHE A 119 -2.02 -9.98 1.04
N LEU A 120 -1.06 -9.50 0.25
CA LEU A 120 -1.29 -8.42 -0.72
C LEU A 120 -2.27 -8.85 -1.82
N ILE A 121 -2.13 -10.05 -2.36
CA ILE A 121 -3.04 -10.59 -3.38
C ILE A 121 -4.46 -10.74 -2.82
N HIS A 122 -4.59 -11.17 -1.55
CA HIS A 122 -5.88 -11.24 -0.86
C HIS A 122 -6.53 -9.86 -0.70
N ASP A 123 -5.75 -8.84 -0.35
CA ASP A 123 -6.21 -7.45 -0.19
C ASP A 123 -6.70 -6.82 -1.51
N LEU A 124 -6.18 -7.26 -2.67
CA LEU A 124 -6.61 -6.72 -3.98
C LEU A 124 -8.10 -6.96 -4.29
N GLY A 125 -8.74 -7.97 -3.70
CA GLY A 125 -10.13 -8.37 -3.97
C GLY A 125 -10.41 -8.92 -5.39
N ARG A 126 -9.50 -8.70 -6.36
CA ARG A 126 -9.51 -9.27 -7.72
C ARG A 126 -8.11 -9.80 -8.08
N PRO A 127 -7.73 -10.98 -7.58
CA PRO A 127 -6.37 -11.50 -7.67
C PRO A 127 -5.89 -11.71 -9.12
N GLU A 128 -6.82 -11.92 -10.06
CA GLU A 128 -6.48 -12.12 -11.49
C GLU A 128 -5.83 -10.87 -12.11
N ARG A 129 -5.97 -9.72 -11.45
CA ARG A 129 -5.44 -8.42 -11.92
C ARG A 129 -4.08 -8.06 -11.32
N PHE A 130 -3.49 -8.90 -10.48
CA PHE A 130 -2.18 -8.64 -9.86
C PHE A 130 -1.12 -8.21 -10.89
N LEU A 131 -1.01 -8.96 -12.01
CA LEU A 131 -0.05 -8.67 -13.06
C LEU A 131 -0.28 -7.32 -13.75
N ASN A 132 -1.47 -6.72 -13.63
CA ASN A 132 -1.71 -5.37 -14.17
C ASN A 132 -0.88 -4.31 -13.43
N MET A 133 -0.51 -4.55 -12.16
CA MET A 133 0.35 -3.64 -11.39
C MET A 133 1.79 -3.60 -11.92
N LEU A 134 2.24 -4.68 -12.57
CA LEU A 134 3.60 -4.83 -13.11
C LEU A 134 3.71 -4.41 -14.59
N ARG A 135 2.67 -3.81 -15.17
CA ARG A 135 2.71 -3.35 -16.57
C ARG A 135 3.42 -2.02 -16.78
N VAL A 136 3.41 -1.17 -15.76
CA VAL A 136 3.94 0.20 -15.86
C VAL A 136 4.89 0.46 -14.71
N PHE A 137 6.08 0.95 -15.04
CA PHE A 137 7.02 1.48 -14.06
C PHE A 137 6.77 2.99 -13.89
N ARG A 138 6.26 3.40 -12.73
CA ARG A 138 5.99 4.81 -12.39
C ARG A 138 6.79 5.21 -11.15
N PRO A 139 8.00 5.77 -11.30
CA PRO A 139 8.87 6.16 -10.18
C PRO A 139 8.23 7.15 -9.19
N SER A 140 7.31 7.99 -9.65
CA SER A 140 6.59 8.96 -8.81
C SER A 140 5.49 8.32 -7.94
N SER A 141 5.19 7.04 -8.13
CA SER A 141 4.23 6.30 -7.31
C SER A 141 4.96 5.31 -6.40
N PRO A 142 4.97 5.54 -5.07
CA PRO A 142 5.55 4.59 -4.13
C PRO A 142 4.95 3.18 -4.26
N MET A 143 3.68 3.06 -4.64
CA MET A 143 3.02 1.78 -4.86
C MET A 143 3.61 1.03 -6.07
N SER A 144 3.88 1.74 -7.17
CA SER A 144 4.51 1.15 -8.35
C SER A 144 5.93 0.67 -8.02
N VAL A 145 6.74 1.53 -7.38
CA VAL A 145 8.09 1.16 -6.95
C VAL A 145 8.06 -0.07 -6.04
N GLY A 146 7.15 -0.11 -5.07
CA GLY A 146 6.95 -1.25 -4.18
C GLY A 146 6.63 -2.56 -4.92
N SER A 147 5.71 -2.53 -5.88
CA SER A 147 5.37 -3.73 -6.67
C SER A 147 6.57 -4.25 -7.47
N TRP A 148 7.40 -3.35 -8.02
CA TRP A 148 8.60 -3.75 -8.75
C TRP A 148 9.71 -4.27 -7.84
N VAL A 149 9.89 -3.67 -6.64
CA VAL A 149 10.80 -4.20 -5.61
C VAL A 149 10.38 -5.61 -5.22
N LEU A 150 9.08 -5.82 -4.93
CA LEU A 150 8.54 -7.14 -4.56
C LEU A 150 8.73 -8.16 -5.69
N ALA A 151 8.43 -7.78 -6.94
CA ALA A 151 8.58 -8.63 -8.11
C ALA A 151 10.03 -9.04 -8.38
N GLY A 152 11.00 -8.17 -8.09
CA GLY A 152 12.44 -8.49 -8.18
C GLY A 152 12.94 -9.29 -6.98
N ALA A 153 12.54 -8.93 -5.77
CA ALA A 153 12.99 -9.55 -4.53
C ALA A 153 12.50 -11.00 -4.40
N GLY A 154 11.22 -11.27 -4.69
CA GLY A 154 10.60 -12.58 -4.52
C GLY A 154 11.39 -13.72 -5.19
N PRO A 155 11.68 -13.64 -6.50
CA PRO A 155 12.47 -14.66 -7.20
C PRO A 155 13.89 -14.81 -6.65
N LEU A 156 14.56 -13.71 -6.28
CA LEU A 156 15.91 -13.77 -5.70
C LEU A 156 15.91 -14.46 -4.34
N PHE A 157 14.91 -14.16 -3.49
CA PHE A 157 14.78 -14.79 -2.17
C PHE A 157 14.52 -16.29 -2.34
N ALA A 158 13.57 -16.65 -3.19
CA ALA A 158 13.25 -18.05 -3.50
C ALA A 158 14.47 -18.80 -4.07
N LEU A 159 15.21 -18.21 -5.00
CA LEU A 159 16.41 -18.82 -5.59
C LEU A 159 17.51 -19.01 -4.56
N SER A 160 17.78 -17.99 -3.72
CA SER A 160 18.78 -18.07 -2.66
C SER A 160 18.43 -19.16 -1.64
N ALA A 161 17.15 -19.30 -1.27
CA ALA A 161 16.67 -20.33 -0.35
C ALA A 161 16.77 -21.73 -0.97
N ALA A 162 16.36 -21.88 -2.23
CA ALA A 162 16.43 -23.15 -2.95
C ALA A 162 17.87 -23.67 -3.11
N LEU A 163 18.83 -22.76 -3.31
CA LEU A 163 20.25 -23.08 -3.47
C LEU A 163 21.06 -22.93 -2.18
N SER A 164 20.40 -22.78 -1.02
CA SER A 164 21.05 -22.50 0.27
C SER A 164 22.01 -23.61 0.75
N ARG A 165 21.86 -24.84 0.25
CA ARG A 165 22.74 -25.99 0.54
C ARG A 165 23.47 -26.51 -0.68
N ALA A 166 23.38 -25.81 -1.81
CA ALA A 166 24.04 -26.23 -3.03
C ALA A 166 25.53 -25.88 -2.97
N GLU A 167 26.36 -26.74 -3.54
CA GLU A 167 27.81 -26.52 -3.64
C GLU A 167 28.20 -26.14 -5.08
N GLY A 168 29.44 -25.67 -5.26
CA GLY A 168 29.99 -25.31 -6.56
C GLY A 168 29.25 -24.13 -7.21
N VAL A 169 29.02 -24.22 -8.53
CA VAL A 169 28.39 -23.14 -9.33
C VAL A 169 26.97 -22.82 -8.84
N ALA A 170 26.22 -23.84 -8.41
CA ALA A 170 24.86 -23.64 -7.89
C ALA A 170 24.88 -22.90 -6.55
N GLY A 171 25.83 -23.22 -5.66
CA GLY A 171 26.05 -22.46 -4.42
C GLY A 171 26.40 -20.99 -4.69
N GLN A 172 27.35 -20.75 -5.61
CA GLN A 172 27.74 -19.39 -6.02
C GLN A 172 26.55 -18.58 -6.58
N LEU A 173 25.66 -19.23 -7.34
CA LEU A 173 24.44 -18.59 -7.83
C LEU A 173 23.48 -18.26 -6.68
N GLY A 174 23.35 -19.16 -5.69
CA GLY A 174 22.58 -18.91 -4.47
C GLY A 174 23.11 -17.74 -3.67
N ASP A 175 24.43 -17.61 -3.56
CA ASP A 175 25.10 -16.50 -2.87
C ASP A 175 24.92 -15.19 -3.61
N ALA A 176 25.10 -15.18 -4.94
CA ALA A 176 24.83 -14.00 -5.77
C ALA A 176 23.36 -13.56 -5.64
N ALA A 177 22.42 -14.52 -5.66
CA ALA A 177 21.00 -14.25 -5.44
C ALA A 177 20.74 -13.69 -4.03
N SER A 178 21.43 -14.19 -3.01
CA SER A 178 21.35 -13.70 -1.63
C SER A 178 21.84 -12.26 -1.52
N LEU A 179 22.98 -11.92 -2.15
CA LEU A 179 23.54 -10.56 -2.12
C LEU A 179 22.63 -9.57 -2.85
N MET A 180 22.18 -9.90 -4.06
CA MET A 180 21.23 -9.07 -4.81
C MET A 180 19.89 -8.98 -4.10
N GLY A 181 19.44 -10.07 -3.49
CA GLY A 181 18.26 -10.12 -2.63
C GLY A 181 18.39 -9.18 -1.45
N GLY A 182 19.50 -9.20 -0.72
CA GLY A 182 19.75 -8.29 0.40
C GLY A 182 19.63 -6.81 0.02
N LEU A 183 20.12 -6.43 -1.17
CA LEU A 183 19.98 -5.06 -1.69
C LEU A 183 18.51 -4.66 -1.92
N LEU A 184 17.67 -5.57 -2.41
CA LEU A 184 16.22 -5.35 -2.53
C LEU A 184 15.47 -5.56 -1.22
N GLY A 185 16.07 -6.26 -0.25
CA GLY A 185 15.53 -6.48 1.09
C GLY A 185 15.49 -5.20 1.92
N LEU A 186 16.48 -4.32 1.77
CA LEU A 186 16.51 -3.01 2.43
C LEU A 186 15.29 -2.14 2.09
N PRO A 187 14.98 -1.84 0.80
CA PRO A 187 13.77 -1.11 0.48
C PRO A 187 12.53 -1.94 0.85
N LEU A 188 12.51 -3.27 0.71
CA LEU A 188 11.36 -4.07 1.13
C LEU A 188 11.03 -3.91 2.64
N ALA A 189 12.06 -3.77 3.48
CA ALA A 189 11.91 -3.58 4.92
C ALA A 189 11.34 -2.20 5.31
N GLY A 190 11.60 -1.15 4.51
CA GLY A 190 11.27 0.24 4.86
C GLY A 190 10.28 0.96 3.95
N TYR A 191 10.07 0.53 2.71
CA TYR A 191 9.30 1.29 1.71
C TYR A 191 7.81 1.40 2.08
N THR A 192 7.29 0.45 2.85
CA THR A 192 5.90 0.48 3.33
C THR A 192 5.65 1.69 4.22
N ALA A 193 6.65 2.16 4.97
CA ALA A 193 6.57 3.43 5.68
C ALA A 193 6.45 4.62 4.72
N VAL A 194 7.13 4.59 3.58
CA VAL A 194 6.99 5.62 2.54
C VAL A 194 5.56 5.62 1.99
N LEU A 195 4.98 4.45 1.71
CA LEU A 195 3.58 4.34 1.30
C LEU A 195 2.63 5.04 2.28
N VAL A 196 2.76 4.71 3.57
CA VAL A 196 1.86 5.23 4.62
C VAL A 196 2.06 6.73 4.83
N SER A 197 3.31 7.20 4.81
CA SER A 197 3.64 8.62 5.00
C SER A 197 3.27 9.53 3.82
N THR A 198 3.02 8.97 2.63
CA THR A 198 2.54 9.71 1.44
C THR A 198 1.02 9.81 1.35
N THR A 199 0.30 9.43 2.41
CA THR A 199 -1.17 9.56 2.50
C THR A 199 -1.61 10.94 2.98
N ALA A 200 -2.90 11.26 2.81
CA ALA A 200 -3.49 12.51 3.30
C ALA A 200 -3.73 12.52 4.82
N VAL A 201 -3.41 11.44 5.55
CA VAL A 201 -3.61 11.35 6.99
C VAL A 201 -2.51 12.15 7.71
N PRO A 202 -2.85 13.20 8.48
CA PRO A 202 -1.87 14.12 9.04
C PRO A 202 -0.80 13.45 9.91
N LEU A 203 -1.19 12.45 10.70
CA LEU A 203 -0.28 11.72 11.59
C LEU A 203 0.87 11.03 10.83
N TRP A 204 0.54 10.37 9.71
CA TRP A 204 1.53 9.66 8.90
C TRP A 204 2.42 10.63 8.13
N GLN A 205 1.82 11.69 7.58
CA GLN A 205 2.53 12.68 6.79
C GLN A 205 3.53 13.48 7.64
N ALA A 206 3.13 13.86 8.87
CA ALA A 206 4.01 14.55 9.82
C ALA A 206 5.26 13.72 10.19
N SER A 207 5.15 12.39 10.15
CA SER A 207 6.21 11.47 10.52
C SER A 207 7.03 10.96 9.32
N ALA A 208 6.84 11.53 8.12
CA ALA A 208 7.44 11.00 6.88
C ALA A 208 8.97 10.85 6.90
N ARG A 209 9.67 11.65 7.72
CA ARG A 209 11.14 11.60 7.83
C ARG A 209 11.64 10.52 8.79
N SER A 210 10.86 10.15 9.80
CA SER A 210 11.26 9.18 10.83
C SER A 210 10.67 7.79 10.59
N LEU A 211 9.48 7.71 10.00
CA LEU A 211 8.74 6.46 9.81
C LEU A 211 9.54 5.36 9.09
N PRO A 212 10.29 5.64 8.00
CA PRO A 212 11.08 4.60 7.33
C PRO A 212 12.14 3.96 8.23
N PHE A 213 12.80 4.76 9.08
CA PHE A 213 13.80 4.24 10.02
C PHE A 213 13.15 3.37 11.09
N LEU A 214 12.00 3.79 11.63
CA LEU A 214 11.24 3.00 12.61
C LEU A 214 10.75 1.68 12.03
N PHE A 215 10.29 1.67 10.77
CA PHE A 215 9.88 0.45 10.08
C PHE A 215 11.05 -0.50 9.86
N MET A 216 12.22 0.01 9.44
CA MET A 216 13.40 -0.84 9.28
C MET A 216 13.90 -1.40 10.62
N ALA A 217 13.88 -0.61 11.69
CA ALA A 217 14.22 -1.08 13.04
C ALA A 217 13.25 -2.16 13.51
N SER A 218 11.94 -1.93 13.41
CA SER A 218 10.91 -2.93 13.73
C SER A 218 11.04 -4.20 12.89
N ALA A 219 11.36 -4.07 11.60
CA ALA A 219 11.62 -5.19 10.70
C ALA A 219 12.85 -6.00 11.13
N ALA A 220 13.94 -5.34 11.51
CA ALA A 220 15.15 -5.99 12.02
C ALA A 220 14.90 -6.71 13.35
N SER A 221 14.18 -6.07 14.29
CA SER A 221 13.75 -6.69 15.54
C SER A 221 12.84 -7.92 15.31
N SER A 222 11.91 -7.82 14.36
CA SER A 222 11.02 -8.94 14.00
C SER A 222 11.81 -10.11 13.38
N ALA A 223 12.74 -9.83 12.46
CA ALA A 223 13.56 -10.86 11.83
C ALA A 223 14.47 -11.56 12.86
N THR A 224 15.14 -10.80 13.71
CA THR A 224 16.01 -11.35 14.78
C THR A 224 15.21 -12.17 15.79
N SER A 225 14.03 -11.69 16.19
CA SER A 225 13.10 -12.43 17.07
C SER A 225 12.64 -13.75 16.46
N ILE A 226 12.41 -13.83 15.15
CA ILE A 226 12.03 -15.08 14.49
C ILE A 226 13.25 -16.02 14.38
N LEU A 227 14.43 -15.48 14.08
CA LEU A 227 15.65 -16.27 13.93
C LEU A 227 16.14 -16.86 15.26
N SER A 228 15.96 -16.16 16.38
CA SER A 228 16.31 -16.66 17.72
C SER A 228 15.45 -17.84 18.19
N LEU A 229 14.31 -18.10 17.54
CA LEU A 229 13.52 -19.32 17.77
C LEU A 229 14.18 -20.57 17.18
N ALA A 230 15.11 -20.40 16.23
CA ALA A 230 15.87 -21.50 15.68
C ALA A 230 17.08 -21.82 16.56
N ARG A 231 17.59 -23.05 16.47
CA ARG A 231 18.88 -23.40 17.09
C ARG A 231 20.00 -22.67 16.36
N LEU A 232 20.68 -21.75 17.02
CA LEU A 232 21.84 -21.02 16.51
C LEU A 232 23.10 -21.45 17.27
N ASP A 233 24.25 -21.40 16.59
CA ASP A 233 25.55 -21.55 17.27
C ASP A 233 25.90 -20.24 18.00
N GLU A 234 26.81 -20.27 18.99
CA GLU A 234 27.17 -19.09 19.81
C GLU A 234 27.54 -17.85 18.99
N LYS A 235 28.24 -18.04 17.86
CA LYS A 235 28.60 -16.93 16.95
C LYS A 235 27.39 -16.36 16.23
N GLU A 236 26.47 -17.22 15.82
CA GLU A 236 25.24 -16.83 15.11
C GLU A 236 24.30 -16.09 16.06
N GLU A 237 24.15 -16.60 17.29
CA GLU A 237 23.37 -15.99 18.36
C GLU A 237 23.91 -14.59 18.70
N ALA A 238 25.23 -14.45 18.88
CA ALA A 238 25.85 -13.15 19.12
C ALA A 238 25.62 -12.13 18.00
N VAL A 239 25.52 -12.57 16.74
CA VAL A 239 25.19 -11.68 15.60
C VAL A 239 23.73 -11.26 15.64
N VAL A 240 22.82 -12.22 15.89
CA VAL A 240 21.37 -11.96 15.98
C VAL A 240 21.06 -11.02 17.14
N ASP A 241 21.65 -11.23 18.31
CA ASP A 241 21.46 -10.38 19.50
C ASP A 241 22.00 -8.97 19.30
N ARG A 242 23.17 -8.83 18.66
CA ARG A 242 23.73 -7.51 18.33
C ARG A 242 22.83 -6.75 17.36
N LEU A 243 22.28 -7.41 16.35
CA LEU A 243 21.35 -6.75 15.44
C LEU A 243 20.04 -6.39 16.14
N GLY A 244 19.54 -7.27 17.02
CA GLY A 244 18.33 -7.03 17.81
C GLY A 244 18.48 -5.80 18.71
N THR A 245 19.58 -5.71 19.45
CA THR A 245 19.88 -4.57 20.34
C THR A 245 20.13 -3.26 19.60
N MET A 246 20.62 -3.29 18.34
CA MET A 246 20.73 -2.09 17.51
C MET A 246 19.39 -1.60 16.97
N ALA A 247 18.37 -2.45 16.97
CA ALA A 247 17.05 -2.18 16.43
C ALA A 247 16.04 -1.68 17.48
N GLU A 248 16.39 -1.73 18.76
CA GLU A 248 15.63 -1.18 19.90
C GLU A 248 15.98 0.29 20.17
#